data_AF-A0A7S7QRK8-F1
#
_entry.id   AF-A0A7S7QRK8-F1
#
_cell.length_a   1.000
_cell.length_b   1.000
_cell.length_c   1.000
_cell.angle_alpha   90.00
_cell.angle_beta   90.00
_cell.angle_gamma   90.00
#
_symmetry.space_group_name_H-M   'P 1'
#
loop_
_entity.id
_entity.type
_entity.pdbx_description
1 polymer ?
#
loop_
_entity_poly.entity_id
_entity_poly.type
_entity_poly.pdbx_seq_one_letter_code
_entity_poly.pdbx_strand_id
1 'polypeptide(L)'
;MSIIWLTYQKRIDADLDDAFREAGAETFFSQEYVRRLAEPIKQLDEWLLKLFVVQFAIIGFLAVEFVSTDATFSLFGLSLKNAPGLKEILLALSATIAIAIGVMTATRDTTVSIIQGILKRTVDKRFVEYETFAAPAGFHFKLYLPREHKRGYFPTRSGKVVTIAIAVLGFLIALSTIAASLAVHWMIIKDIWLHPTLGNWSYFVLSYVASSYALNLLVLLKRTLPFPYEDSTIPKARSVGGGPWGGRR
;
A
#
# COMPACT_ATOMS: atom_id res chain seq x y z
N MET A 1 -24.12 21.03 7.00
CA MET A 1 -23.37 19.87 6.51
C MET A 1 -21.91 20.28 6.53
N SER A 2 -21.13 19.76 7.48
CA SER A 2 -19.70 20.07 7.58
C SER A 2 -18.93 19.02 6.80
N ILE A 3 -18.11 19.48 5.86
CA ILE A 3 -17.16 18.64 5.15
C ILE A 3 -15.87 18.65 5.97
N ILE A 4 -15.43 17.49 6.44
CA ILE A 4 -14.15 17.32 7.14
C ILE A 4 -13.16 16.59 6.24
N TRP A 5 -11.90 17.03 6.27
CA TRP A 5 -10.84 16.45 5.42
C TRP A 5 -10.10 15.38 6.20
N LEU A 6 -10.40 14.11 5.88
CA LEU A 6 -9.87 12.95 6.60
C LEU A 6 -8.96 12.12 5.69
N THR A 7 -7.84 11.66 6.27
CA THR A 7 -6.99 10.64 5.64
C THR A 7 -7.75 9.32 5.54
N TYR A 8 -7.27 8.42 4.67
CA TYR A 8 -7.92 7.13 4.43
C TYR A 8 -8.21 6.33 5.72
N GLN A 9 -7.23 6.24 6.63
CA GLN A 9 -7.41 5.54 7.89
C GLN A 9 -8.43 6.22 8.82
N LYS A 10 -8.41 7.56 8.89
CA LYS A 10 -9.37 8.30 9.71
C LYS A 10 -10.80 8.17 9.21
N ARG A 11 -10.99 7.99 7.89
CA ARG A 11 -12.30 7.69 7.30
C ARG A 11 -12.81 6.34 7.75
N ILE A 12 -11.97 5.30 7.65
CA ILE A 12 -12.33 3.96 8.16
C ILE A 12 -12.69 4.03 9.63
N ASP A 13 -11.93 4.77 10.44
CA ASP A 13 -12.25 4.96 11.86
C ASP A 13 -13.60 5.67 12.06
N ALA A 14 -13.90 6.72 11.30
CA ALA A 14 -15.17 7.44 11.37
C ALA A 14 -16.37 6.58 10.89
N ASP A 15 -16.21 5.86 9.79
CA ASP A 15 -17.21 4.92 9.26
C ASP A 15 -17.50 3.81 10.29
N LEU A 16 -16.47 3.33 10.99
CA LEU A 16 -16.63 2.37 12.08
C LEU A 16 -17.32 3.00 13.29
N ASP A 17 -17.01 4.24 13.66
CA ASP A 17 -17.70 4.94 14.75
C ASP A 17 -19.20 5.08 14.47
N ASP A 18 -19.57 5.46 13.25
CA ASP A 18 -20.97 5.58 12.82
C ASP A 18 -21.65 4.20 12.85
N ALA A 19 -21.00 3.16 12.31
CA ALA A 19 -21.53 1.79 12.33
C ALA A 19 -21.73 1.24 13.75
N PHE A 20 -20.80 1.50 14.68
CA PHE A 20 -20.93 1.10 16.08
C PHE A 20 -22.08 1.83 16.80
N ARG A 21 -22.33 3.10 16.45
CA ARG A 21 -23.42 3.91 17.01
C ARG A 21 -24.80 3.50 16.49
N GLU A 22 -24.93 3.18 15.20
CA GLU A 22 -26.21 2.85 14.58
C GLU A 22 -26.65 1.39 14.82
N ALA A 23 -25.74 0.43 14.74
CA ALA A 23 -26.09 -1.00 14.69
C ALA A 23 -25.88 -1.76 16.01
N GLY A 24 -25.26 -1.13 17.02
CA GLY A 24 -24.86 -1.79 18.27
C GLY A 24 -23.63 -2.69 18.10
N ALA A 25 -22.56 -2.36 18.82
CA ALA A 25 -21.23 -2.97 18.74
C ALA A 25 -21.20 -4.51 18.78
N GLU A 26 -22.04 -5.11 19.62
CA GLU A 26 -21.92 -6.54 19.98
C GLU A 26 -22.56 -7.50 18.98
N THR A 27 -23.55 -7.03 18.20
CA THR A 27 -24.31 -7.87 17.25
C THR A 27 -23.62 -8.03 15.90
N PHE A 28 -22.85 -7.03 15.45
CA PHE A 28 -22.23 -7.02 14.11
C PHE A 28 -20.77 -7.50 14.09
N PHE A 29 -19.98 -7.18 15.13
CA PHE A 29 -18.54 -7.43 15.14
C PHE A 29 -18.15 -8.65 15.98
N SER A 30 -18.71 -9.81 15.65
CA SER A 30 -18.40 -11.07 16.32
C SER A 30 -16.95 -11.54 16.05
N GLN A 31 -16.43 -12.42 16.90
CA GLN A 31 -15.12 -13.06 16.71
C GLN A 31 -15.02 -13.79 15.36
N GLU A 32 -16.13 -14.37 14.90
CA GLU A 32 -16.22 -15.01 13.58
C GLU A 32 -16.08 -14.00 12.43
N TYR A 33 -16.67 -12.80 12.56
CA TYR A 33 -16.49 -11.74 11.57
C TYR A 33 -15.03 -11.28 11.47
N VAL A 34 -14.38 -11.04 12.62
CA VAL A 34 -12.96 -10.66 12.67
C VAL A 34 -12.07 -11.77 12.11
N ARG A 35 -12.36 -13.04 12.43
CA ARG A 35 -11.64 -14.20 11.89
C ARG A 35 -11.78 -14.31 10.36
N ARG A 36 -12.99 -14.10 9.82
CA ARG A 36 -13.23 -14.08 8.37
C ARG A 36 -12.49 -12.95 7.66
N LEU A 37 -12.28 -11.81 8.32
CA LEU A 37 -11.45 -10.73 7.80
C LEU A 37 -9.94 -11.03 7.93
N ALA A 38 -9.53 -11.76 8.97
CA ALA A 38 -8.12 -12.10 9.22
C ALA A 38 -7.57 -13.18 8.28
N GLU A 39 -8.39 -14.16 7.91
CA GLU A 39 -7.99 -15.31 7.08
C GLU A 39 -7.45 -14.90 5.69
N PRO A 40 -8.10 -13.98 4.94
CA PRO A 40 -7.56 -13.47 3.67
C PRO A 40 -6.25 -12.71 3.81
N ILE A 41 -5.96 -12.08 4.96
CA ILE A 41 -4.72 -11.29 5.13
C ILE A 41 -3.48 -12.16 4.99
N LYS A 42 -3.49 -13.38 5.57
CA LYS A 42 -2.35 -14.29 5.46
C LYS A 42 -2.11 -14.71 4.00
N GLN A 43 -3.18 -15.01 3.28
CA GLN A 43 -3.10 -15.37 1.85
C GLN A 43 -2.57 -14.19 1.02
N LEU A 44 -3.04 -12.97 1.31
CA LEU A 44 -2.54 -11.76 0.67
C LEU A 44 -1.05 -11.52 0.95
N ASP A 45 -0.60 -11.73 2.19
CA ASP A 45 0.83 -11.57 2.54
C ASP A 45 1.71 -12.60 1.81
N GLU A 46 1.27 -13.85 1.70
CA GLU A 46 1.98 -14.88 0.91
C GLU A 46 2.03 -14.55 -0.59
N TRP A 47 0.92 -14.05 -1.15
CA TRP A 47 0.85 -13.65 -2.55
C TRP A 47 1.69 -12.41 -2.84
N LEU A 48 1.66 -11.42 -1.95
CA LEU A 48 2.51 -10.24 -2.02
C LEU A 48 3.99 -10.63 -2.02
N LEU A 49 4.41 -11.53 -1.12
CA LEU A 49 5.79 -12.02 -1.09
C LEU A 49 6.19 -12.66 -2.43
N LYS A 50 5.35 -13.54 -2.99
CA LYS A 50 5.61 -14.16 -4.30
C LYS A 50 5.72 -13.12 -5.41
N LEU A 51 4.82 -12.15 -5.47
CA LEU A 51 4.85 -11.07 -6.45
C LEU A 51 6.09 -10.19 -6.29
N PHE A 52 6.50 -9.86 -5.07
CA PHE A 52 7.74 -9.12 -4.83
C PHE A 52 8.97 -9.89 -5.30
N VAL A 53 9.07 -11.19 -5.00
CA VAL A 53 10.18 -12.03 -5.46
C VAL A 53 10.26 -12.05 -6.99
N VAL A 54 9.13 -12.23 -7.68
CA VAL A 54 9.08 -12.18 -9.14
C VAL A 54 9.45 -10.79 -9.67
N GLN A 55 8.94 -9.72 -9.05
CA GLN A 55 9.26 -8.35 -9.41
C GLN A 55 10.76 -8.05 -9.29
N PHE A 56 11.38 -8.47 -8.19
CA PHE A 56 12.83 -8.33 -7.98
C PHE A 56 13.63 -9.16 -8.98
N ALA A 57 13.18 -10.37 -9.32
CA ALA A 57 13.84 -11.19 -10.34
C ALA A 57 13.79 -10.53 -11.73
N ILE A 58 12.64 -9.97 -12.13
CA ILE A 58 12.50 -9.25 -13.40
C ILE A 58 13.37 -7.99 -13.42
N ILE A 59 13.33 -7.17 -12.38
CA ILE A 59 14.15 -5.94 -12.28
C ILE A 59 15.63 -6.30 -12.28
N GLY A 60 16.04 -7.31 -11.51
CA GLY A 60 17.41 -7.78 -11.45
C GLY A 60 17.89 -8.28 -12.82
N PHE A 61 17.06 -9.03 -13.54
CA PHE A 61 17.38 -9.51 -14.88
C PHE A 61 17.55 -8.36 -15.87
N LEU A 62 16.63 -7.39 -15.87
CA LEU A 62 16.72 -6.18 -16.70
C LEU A 62 17.94 -5.31 -16.35
N ALA A 63 18.28 -5.19 -15.06
CA ALA A 63 19.45 -4.44 -14.60
C ALA A 63 20.77 -5.10 -15.02
N VAL A 64 20.88 -6.43 -14.88
CA VAL A 64 22.07 -7.19 -15.28
C VAL A 64 22.30 -7.09 -16.78
N GLU A 65 21.25 -7.14 -17.59
CA GLU A 65 21.37 -6.93 -19.03
C GLU A 65 21.91 -5.54 -19.37
N PHE A 66 21.37 -4.50 -18.73
CA PHE A 66 21.79 -3.13 -19.01
C PHE A 66 23.25 -2.88 -18.61
N VAL A 67 23.69 -3.45 -17.48
CA VAL A 67 25.06 -3.29 -16.98
C VAL A 67 26.05 -4.22 -17.69
N SER A 68 25.61 -5.39 -18.12
CA SER A 68 26.47 -6.38 -18.76
C SER A 68 26.36 -6.31 -20.28
N THR A 69 27.16 -5.42 -20.86
CA THR A 69 27.33 -5.34 -22.32
C THR A 69 27.83 -6.65 -22.94
N ASP A 70 28.46 -7.54 -22.17
CA ASP A 70 29.11 -8.76 -22.67
C ASP A 70 28.56 -10.09 -22.15
N ALA A 71 27.92 -10.14 -20.96
CA ALA A 71 27.37 -11.41 -20.47
C ALA A 71 26.01 -11.73 -21.09
N THR A 72 25.90 -12.88 -21.75
CA THR A 72 24.61 -13.45 -22.17
C THR A 72 23.94 -14.10 -20.97
N PHE A 73 23.12 -13.34 -20.25
CA PHE A 73 22.23 -13.90 -19.23
C PHE A 73 20.94 -14.42 -19.88
N SER A 74 20.53 -15.62 -19.50
CA SER A 74 19.34 -16.30 -20.02
C SER A 74 18.34 -16.48 -18.89
N LEU A 75 17.12 -15.97 -19.07
CA LEU A 75 15.98 -16.23 -18.18
C LEU A 75 15.05 -17.19 -18.92
N PHE A 76 14.77 -18.34 -18.32
CA PHE A 76 13.96 -19.41 -18.94
C PHE A 76 14.51 -19.96 -20.27
N GLY A 77 15.83 -19.89 -20.50
CA GLY A 77 16.45 -20.40 -21.72
C GLY A 77 16.50 -19.38 -22.88
N LEU A 78 15.95 -18.18 -22.71
CA LEU A 78 15.99 -17.11 -23.71
C LEU A 78 17.04 -16.05 -23.35
N SER A 79 17.97 -15.82 -24.26
CA SER A 79 18.94 -14.72 -24.18
C SER A 79 18.31 -13.43 -24.70
N LEU A 80 18.33 -12.37 -23.89
CA LEU A 80 17.77 -11.07 -24.26
C LEU A 80 18.40 -10.46 -25.51
N LYS A 81 19.71 -10.67 -25.73
CA LYS A 81 20.40 -10.19 -26.93
C LYS A 81 19.84 -10.78 -28.23
N ASN A 82 19.23 -11.96 -28.16
CA ASN A 82 18.75 -12.71 -29.32
C ASN A 82 17.22 -12.66 -29.47
N ALA A 83 16.51 -12.07 -28.51
CA ALA A 83 15.05 -12.05 -28.46
C ALA A 83 14.52 -10.61 -28.61
N PRO A 84 14.25 -10.13 -29.84
CA PRO A 84 13.64 -8.82 -30.03
C PRO A 84 12.30 -8.76 -29.29
N GLY A 85 12.04 -7.65 -28.59
CA GLY A 85 10.82 -7.44 -27.83
C GLY A 85 10.81 -7.95 -26.39
N LEU A 86 11.83 -8.71 -25.95
CA LEU A 86 11.82 -9.29 -24.61
C LEU A 86 11.89 -8.22 -23.52
N LYS A 87 12.66 -7.14 -23.75
CA LYS A 87 12.73 -5.98 -22.83
C LYS A 87 11.37 -5.32 -22.66
N GLU A 88 10.67 -5.06 -23.77
CA GLU A 88 9.33 -4.46 -23.77
C GLU A 88 8.33 -5.35 -23.03
N ILE A 89 8.34 -6.65 -23.30
CA ILE A 89 7.44 -7.62 -22.64
C ILE A 89 7.72 -7.69 -21.14
N LEU A 90 8.99 -7.77 -20.73
CA LEU A 90 9.37 -7.80 -19.32
C LEU A 90 9.03 -6.50 -18.59
N LEU A 91 9.20 -5.35 -19.25
CA LEU A 91 8.79 -4.07 -18.69
C LEU A 91 7.26 -3.98 -18.53
N ALA A 92 6.50 -4.43 -19.53
CA ALA A 92 5.04 -4.50 -19.44
C ALA A 92 4.58 -5.44 -18.31
N LEU A 93 5.21 -6.62 -18.20
CA LEU A 93 4.93 -7.59 -17.14
C LEU A 93 5.26 -7.03 -15.75
N SER A 94 6.40 -6.36 -15.61
CA SER A 94 6.81 -5.64 -14.41
C SER A 94 5.76 -4.59 -14.00
N ALA A 95 5.26 -3.81 -14.95
CA ALA A 95 4.21 -2.82 -14.69
C ALA A 95 2.89 -3.46 -14.23
N THR A 96 2.47 -4.57 -14.84
CA THR A 96 1.28 -5.34 -14.43
C THR A 96 1.42 -5.89 -13.01
N ILE A 97 2.58 -6.48 -12.70
CA ILE A 97 2.87 -7.01 -11.35
C ILE A 97 2.87 -5.86 -10.34
N ALA A 98 3.44 -4.70 -10.68
CA ALA A 98 3.42 -3.53 -9.80
C ALA A 98 1.99 -3.06 -9.48
N ILE A 99 1.07 -3.04 -10.47
CA ILE A 99 -0.36 -2.77 -10.21
C ILE A 99 -0.94 -3.82 -9.26
N ALA A 100 -0.70 -5.11 -9.52
CA ALA A 100 -1.22 -6.19 -8.68
C ALA A 100 -0.75 -6.06 -7.23
N ILE A 101 0.54 -5.77 -7.02
CA ILE A 101 1.13 -5.49 -5.70
C ILE A 101 0.44 -4.29 -5.05
N GLY A 102 0.25 -3.20 -5.80
CA GLY A 102 -0.39 -1.97 -5.32
C GLY A 102 -1.83 -2.22 -4.84
N VAL A 103 -2.63 -2.93 -5.62
CA VAL A 103 -4.02 -3.29 -5.27
C VAL A 103 -4.05 -4.25 -4.08
N MET A 104 -3.24 -5.31 -4.08
CA MET A 104 -3.19 -6.27 -2.98
C MET A 104 -2.76 -5.62 -1.66
N THR A 105 -1.76 -4.75 -1.71
CA THR A 105 -1.28 -4.01 -0.53
C THR A 105 -2.36 -3.04 -0.02
N ALA A 106 -3.08 -2.38 -0.93
CA ALA A 106 -4.19 -1.51 -0.56
C ALA A 106 -5.33 -2.30 0.12
N THR A 107 -5.74 -3.43 -0.45
CA THR A 107 -6.76 -4.31 0.15
C THR A 107 -6.31 -4.81 1.52
N ARG A 108 -5.08 -5.32 1.61
CA ARG A 108 -4.50 -5.86 2.84
C ARG A 108 -4.45 -4.81 3.95
N ASP A 109 -3.94 -3.61 3.67
CA ASP A 109 -3.87 -2.53 4.65
C ASP A 109 -5.25 -2.00 5.08
N THR A 110 -6.23 -2.03 4.17
CA THR A 110 -7.62 -1.68 4.48
C THR A 110 -8.21 -2.66 5.48
N THR A 111 -8.12 -3.96 5.20
CA THR A 111 -8.61 -5.01 6.09
C THR A 111 -7.94 -4.96 7.45
N VAL A 112 -6.62 -4.74 7.48
CA VAL A 112 -5.89 -4.56 8.74
C VAL A 112 -6.38 -3.32 9.47
N SER A 113 -6.58 -2.18 8.79
CA SER A 113 -7.06 -0.96 9.44
C SER A 113 -8.46 -1.13 10.04
N ILE A 114 -9.35 -1.86 9.35
CA ILE A 114 -10.69 -2.20 9.86
C ILE A 114 -10.60 -3.05 11.11
N ILE A 115 -9.81 -4.13 11.09
CA ILE A 115 -9.62 -5.00 12.27
C ILE A 115 -9.07 -4.19 13.44
N GLN A 116 -8.04 -3.38 13.20
CA GLN A 116 -7.47 -2.50 14.24
C GLN A 116 -8.51 -1.51 14.79
N GLY A 117 -9.36 -0.95 13.93
CA GLY A 117 -10.44 -0.05 14.33
C GLY A 117 -11.49 -0.74 15.19
N ILE A 118 -11.87 -1.97 14.87
CA ILE A 118 -12.80 -2.80 15.66
C ILE A 118 -12.19 -3.12 17.02
N LEU A 119 -10.94 -3.61 17.06
CA LEU A 119 -10.27 -4.02 18.30
C LEU A 119 -10.12 -2.87 19.31
N LYS A 120 -9.80 -1.67 18.84
CA LYS A 120 -9.72 -0.48 19.71
C LYS A 120 -11.03 -0.15 20.43
N ARG A 121 -12.16 -0.50 19.80
CA ARG A 121 -13.52 -0.15 20.25
C ARG A 121 -14.16 -1.27 21.05
N THR A 122 -13.80 -2.51 20.76
CA THR A 122 -14.26 -3.70 21.46
C THR A 122 -13.30 -4.01 22.62
N VAL A 123 -13.45 -3.33 23.76
CA VAL A 123 -12.67 -3.48 25.02
C VAL A 123 -12.85 -4.89 25.67
N ASP A 124 -13.45 -5.84 24.96
CA ASP A 124 -13.77 -7.16 25.47
C ASP A 124 -12.53 -8.07 25.48
N LYS A 125 -12.29 -8.74 26.62
CA LYS A 125 -11.14 -9.64 26.86
C LYS A 125 -11.00 -10.77 25.83
N ARG A 126 -12.08 -11.05 25.08
CA ARG A 126 -12.13 -12.03 23.98
C ARG A 126 -11.27 -11.66 22.77
N PHE A 127 -10.88 -10.39 22.62
CA PHE A 127 -10.09 -9.89 21.49
C PHE A 127 -8.61 -9.61 21.81
N VAL A 128 -8.17 -9.94 23.04
CA VAL A 128 -6.80 -9.70 23.54
C VAL A 128 -5.73 -10.41 22.70
N GLU A 129 -6.06 -11.49 22.00
CA GLU A 129 -5.13 -12.16 21.07
C GLU A 129 -4.82 -11.34 19.82
N TYR A 130 -5.67 -10.37 19.46
CA TYR A 130 -5.54 -9.60 18.22
C TYR A 130 -5.07 -8.15 18.44
N GLU A 131 -4.94 -7.69 19.70
CA GLU A 131 -4.49 -6.32 20.01
C GLU A 131 -3.09 -6.02 19.46
N THR A 132 -2.98 -4.85 18.83
CA THR A 132 -1.90 -4.44 17.95
C THR A 132 -0.56 -4.16 18.62
N PHE A 133 0.51 -4.68 18.02
CA PHE A 133 1.84 -4.07 18.11
C PHE A 133 1.83 -2.72 17.40
N ALA A 134 2.03 -1.64 18.17
CA ALA A 134 2.27 -0.31 17.65
C ALA A 134 3.67 -0.26 17.01
N ALA A 135 3.74 -0.23 15.68
CA ALA A 135 4.97 0.15 14.99
C ALA A 135 5.14 1.69 15.11
N PRO A 136 6.33 2.19 15.51
CA PRO A 136 6.57 3.61 15.51
C PRO A 136 6.72 4.10 14.07
N ALA A 137 5.96 5.15 13.74
CA ALA A 137 6.09 5.99 12.55
C ALA A 137 5.79 5.36 11.18
N GLY A 138 4.58 5.65 10.65
CA GLY A 138 4.37 6.30 9.34
C GLY A 138 4.86 5.65 8.03
N PHE A 139 5.64 4.57 8.05
CA PHE A 139 6.09 3.85 6.85
C PHE A 139 5.49 2.44 6.85
N HIS A 140 4.88 2.09 5.72
CA HIS A 140 4.07 0.89 5.47
C HIS A 140 4.89 -0.41 5.39
N PHE A 141 5.78 -0.66 6.35
CA PHE A 141 6.48 -1.93 6.52
C PHE A 141 6.18 -2.46 7.93
N LYS A 142 5.13 -3.29 8.05
CA LYS A 142 4.87 -4.03 9.29
C LYS A 142 5.78 -5.25 9.32
N LEU A 143 7.01 -5.07 9.80
CA LEU A 143 7.93 -6.16 10.08
C LEU A 143 7.44 -6.89 11.35
N TYR A 144 6.96 -8.11 11.21
CA TYR A 144 6.46 -8.94 12.30
C TYR A 144 7.62 -9.49 13.13
N LEU A 145 8.15 -8.68 14.05
CA LEU A 145 9.10 -9.15 15.06
C LEU A 145 8.34 -9.70 16.27
N PRO A 146 8.81 -10.82 16.89
CA PRO A 146 8.20 -11.37 18.08
C PRO A 146 8.19 -10.35 19.23
N ARG A 147 7.04 -10.31 19.91
CA ARG A 147 6.65 -9.47 21.05
C ARG A 147 7.81 -8.81 21.81
N GLU A 148 7.89 -7.47 21.77
CA GLU A 148 8.72 -6.71 22.70
C GLU A 148 8.41 -7.14 24.14
N HIS A 149 9.38 -7.78 24.79
CA HIS A 149 9.43 -7.75 26.25
C HIS A 149 9.49 -6.28 26.68
N LYS A 150 8.71 -5.89 27.70
CA LYS A 150 8.65 -4.54 28.30
C LYS A 150 10.00 -3.99 28.81
N ARG A 151 11.10 -4.67 28.53
CA ARG A 151 12.48 -4.22 28.73
C ARG A 151 13.10 -4.15 27.34
N GLY A 152 13.15 -2.94 26.76
CA GLY A 152 13.83 -2.71 25.49
C GLY A 152 15.23 -3.34 25.52
N TYR A 153 15.67 -3.93 24.41
CA TYR A 153 16.89 -4.74 24.29
C TYR A 153 18.16 -4.04 24.81
N PHE A 154 18.15 -2.71 24.94
CA PHE A 154 19.22 -1.93 25.55
C PHE A 154 18.67 -0.69 26.29
N PRO A 155 18.40 -0.75 27.61
CA PRO A 155 17.90 0.40 28.39
C PRO A 155 18.95 1.51 28.61
N THR A 156 20.17 1.33 28.09
CA THR A 156 21.27 2.28 28.20
C THR A 156 21.18 3.37 27.13
N ARG A 157 21.74 4.56 27.39
CA ARG A 157 21.86 5.64 26.38
C ARG A 157 22.57 5.17 25.11
N SER A 158 23.50 4.21 25.23
CA SER A 158 24.16 3.55 24.10
C SER A 158 23.19 2.73 23.23
N GLY A 159 22.19 2.08 23.84
CA GLY A 159 21.15 1.34 23.14
C GLY A 159 20.34 2.19 22.18
N LYS A 160 19.93 3.38 22.62
CA LYS A 160 19.21 4.34 21.78
C LYS A 160 20.03 4.81 20.58
N VAL A 161 21.32 5.07 20.77
CA VAL A 161 22.23 5.48 19.69
C VAL A 161 22.37 4.36 18.67
N VAL A 162 22.52 3.10 19.11
CA VAL A 162 22.61 1.93 18.21
C VAL A 162 21.30 1.73 17.45
N THR A 163 20.14 1.82 18.10
CA THR A 163 18.84 1.71 17.42
C THR A 163 18.64 2.82 16.38
N ILE A 164 18.99 4.06 16.72
CA ILE A 164 18.92 5.19 15.77
C ILE A 164 19.88 4.96 14.61
N ALA A 165 21.12 4.53 14.87
CA ALA A 165 22.11 4.25 13.83
C ALA A 165 21.63 3.14 12.88
N ILE A 166 21.07 2.05 13.40
CA ILE A 166 20.47 0.97 12.60
C ILE A 166 19.28 1.50 11.79
N ALA A 167 18.43 2.34 12.37
CA ALA A 167 17.28 2.92 11.67
C ALA A 167 17.73 3.86 10.54
N VAL A 168 18.74 4.70 10.77
CA VAL A 168 19.33 5.58 9.75
C VAL A 168 19.98 4.76 8.64
N LEU A 169 20.75 3.72 8.99
CA LEU A 169 21.36 2.83 8.02
C LEU A 169 20.29 2.11 7.17
N GLY A 170 19.26 1.58 7.81
CA GLY A 170 18.12 0.95 7.12
C GLY A 170 17.40 1.92 6.19
N PHE A 171 17.20 3.17 6.62
CA PHE A 171 16.61 4.23 5.80
C PHE A 171 17.48 4.57 4.59
N LEU A 172 18.79 4.70 4.76
CA LEU A 172 19.73 4.96 3.66
C LEU A 172 19.77 3.80 2.66
N ILE A 173 19.77 2.56 3.15
CA ILE A 173 19.68 1.36 2.29
C ILE A 173 18.38 1.40 1.49
N ALA A 174 17.23 1.61 2.14
CA ALA A 174 15.94 1.69 1.46
C ALA A 174 15.91 2.80 0.40
N LEU A 175 16.41 4.00 0.73
CA LEU A 175 16.49 5.12 -0.21
C LEU A 175 17.39 4.79 -1.42
N SER A 176 18.55 4.16 -1.18
CA SER A 176 19.46 3.75 -2.24
C SER A 176 18.85 2.70 -3.16
N THR A 177 18.12 1.73 -2.61
CA THR A 177 17.42 0.70 -3.40
C THR A 177 16.29 1.31 -4.24
N ILE A 178 15.53 2.26 -3.69
CA ILE A 178 14.49 2.99 -4.44
C ILE A 178 15.12 3.79 -5.58
N ALA A 179 16.18 4.55 -5.30
CA ALA A 179 16.87 5.34 -6.32
C ALA A 179 17.46 4.47 -7.44
N ALA A 180 18.11 3.35 -7.09
CA ALA A 180 18.63 2.39 -8.05
C ALA A 180 17.51 1.78 -8.92
N SER A 181 16.40 1.38 -8.30
CA SER A 181 15.23 0.83 -9.01
C SER A 181 14.64 1.84 -10.00
N LEU A 182 14.47 3.10 -9.59
CA LEU A 182 13.98 4.16 -10.47
C LEU A 182 14.94 4.45 -11.62
N ALA A 183 16.25 4.48 -11.35
CA ALA A 183 17.27 4.69 -12.37
C ALA A 183 17.23 3.58 -13.44
N VAL A 184 17.15 2.30 -13.02
CA VAL A 184 17.04 1.16 -13.94
C VAL A 184 15.80 1.28 -14.83
N HIS A 185 14.62 1.54 -14.25
CA HIS A 185 13.40 1.69 -15.03
C HIS A 185 13.47 2.86 -16.01
N TRP A 186 14.00 4.01 -15.57
CA TRP A 186 14.18 5.17 -16.43
C TRP A 186 15.11 4.88 -17.60
N MET A 187 16.24 4.22 -17.34
CA MET A 187 17.21 3.82 -18.37
C MET A 187 16.58 2.90 -19.41
N ILE A 188 15.80 1.89 -18.98
CA ILE A 188 15.13 0.94 -19.88
C ILE A 188 14.06 1.65 -20.72
N ILE A 189 13.25 2.52 -20.11
CA ILE A 189 12.24 3.31 -20.83
C ILE A 189 12.92 4.17 -21.90
N LYS A 190 14.02 4.83 -21.55
CA LYS A 190 14.81 5.64 -22.49
C LYS A 190 15.40 4.79 -23.62
N ASP A 191 15.93 3.61 -23.31
CA ASP A 191 16.47 2.66 -24.29
C ASP A 191 15.41 2.24 -25.31
N ILE A 192 14.24 1.78 -24.84
CA ILE A 192 13.12 1.37 -25.70
C ILE A 192 12.60 2.54 -26.55
N TRP A 193 12.59 3.76 -25.99
CA TRP A 193 12.17 4.95 -26.73
C TRP A 193 13.12 5.31 -27.88
N LEU A 194 14.43 5.19 -27.67
CA LEU A 194 15.44 5.52 -28.68
C LEU A 194 15.66 4.39 -29.69
N HIS A 195 15.55 3.14 -29.24
CA HIS A 195 15.83 1.93 -30.02
C HIS A 195 14.68 0.91 -29.89
N PRO A 196 13.49 1.21 -30.46
CA PRO A 196 12.33 0.32 -30.35
C PRO A 196 12.58 -1.00 -31.10
N THR A 197 12.46 -2.13 -30.41
CA THR A 197 12.72 -3.45 -31.03
C THR A 197 11.47 -4.04 -31.70
N LEU A 198 10.28 -3.63 -31.27
CA LEU A 198 8.98 -4.06 -31.84
C LEU A 198 8.36 -3.00 -32.76
N GLY A 199 9.13 -1.99 -33.17
CA GLY A 199 8.63 -0.85 -33.95
C GLY A 199 7.54 -0.09 -33.21
N ASN A 200 6.38 0.12 -33.85
CA ASN A 200 5.29 0.91 -33.26
C ASN A 200 4.71 0.30 -31.97
N TRP A 201 4.77 -1.03 -31.82
CA TRP A 201 4.28 -1.71 -30.62
C TRP A 201 5.08 -1.36 -29.36
N SER A 202 6.35 -0.99 -29.50
CA SER A 202 7.16 -0.52 -28.36
C SER A 202 6.55 0.74 -27.73
N TYR A 203 6.01 1.67 -28.53
CA TYR A 203 5.34 2.88 -27.99
C TYR A 203 4.02 2.56 -27.29
N PHE A 204 3.25 1.58 -27.80
CA PHE A 204 2.06 1.09 -27.11
C PHE A 204 2.42 0.52 -25.73
N VAL A 205 3.48 -0.29 -25.65
CA VAL A 205 3.99 -0.82 -24.39
C VAL A 205 4.42 0.31 -23.44
N LEU A 206 5.16 1.31 -23.92
CA LEU A 206 5.56 2.45 -23.10
C LEU A 206 4.35 3.25 -22.58
N SER A 207 3.32 3.45 -23.41
CA SER A 207 2.09 4.12 -23.00
C SER A 207 1.33 3.33 -21.92
N TYR A 208 1.31 2.00 -22.03
CA TYR A 208 0.73 1.10 -21.04
C TYR A 208 1.49 1.18 -19.71
N VAL A 209 2.82 1.13 -19.76
CA VAL A 209 3.70 1.24 -18.59
C VAL A 209 3.51 2.59 -17.90
N ALA A 210 3.48 3.69 -18.66
CA ALA A 210 3.23 5.03 -18.13
C ALA A 210 1.85 5.13 -17.45
N SER A 211 0.80 4.60 -18.09
CA SER A 211 -0.56 4.57 -17.54
C SER A 211 -0.63 3.73 -16.26
N SER A 212 0.11 2.62 -16.20
CA SER A 212 0.20 1.74 -15.03
C SER A 212 0.86 2.44 -13.84
N TYR A 213 1.95 3.17 -14.07
CA TYR A 213 2.57 3.99 -13.02
C TYR A 213 1.69 5.14 -12.57
N ALA A 214 1.00 5.81 -13.50
CA ALA A 214 0.03 6.85 -13.16
C ALA A 214 -1.11 6.31 -12.29
N LEU A 215 -1.64 5.13 -12.60
CA LEU A 215 -2.68 4.47 -11.79
C LEU A 215 -2.18 4.14 -10.38
N ASN A 216 -0.97 3.58 -10.25
CA ASN A 216 -0.37 3.33 -8.93
C ASN A 216 -0.14 4.62 -8.14
N LEU A 217 0.31 5.70 -8.80
CA LEU A 217 0.45 7.00 -8.17
C LEU A 217 -0.89 7.55 -7.69
N LEU A 218 -1.96 7.42 -8.48
CA LEU A 218 -3.31 7.82 -8.07
C LEU A 218 -3.81 7.01 -6.87
N VAL A 219 -3.55 5.71 -6.82
CA VAL A 219 -3.88 4.86 -5.66
C VAL A 219 -3.11 5.32 -4.42
N LEU A 220 -1.82 5.63 -4.54
CA LEU A 220 -1.01 6.16 -3.45
C LEU A 220 -1.53 7.52 -2.97
N LEU A 221 -1.75 8.46 -3.89
CA LEU A 221 -2.31 9.77 -3.57
C LEU A 221 -3.66 9.66 -2.87
N LYS A 222 -4.54 8.76 -3.34
CA LYS A 222 -5.83 8.50 -2.71
C LYS A 222 -5.72 8.04 -1.26
N ARG A 223 -4.66 7.31 -0.93
CA ARG A 223 -4.43 6.76 0.41
C ARG A 223 -3.73 7.74 1.34
N THR A 224 -2.82 8.55 0.81
CA THR A 224 -1.99 9.46 1.61
C THR A 224 -2.66 10.82 1.81
N LEU A 225 -3.34 11.36 0.79
CA LEU A 225 -3.95 12.68 0.87
C LEU A 225 -5.28 12.62 1.65
N PRO A 226 -5.62 13.68 2.40
CA PRO A 226 -6.94 13.81 2.99
C PRO A 226 -7.98 14.09 1.90
N PHE A 227 -9.15 13.47 2.01
CA PHE A 227 -10.28 13.68 1.09
C PHE A 227 -11.50 14.22 1.86
N PRO A 228 -12.43 14.91 1.19
CA PRO A 228 -13.65 15.46 1.81
C PRO A 228 -14.61 14.34 2.25
N TYR A 229 -14.84 14.23 3.56
CA TYR A 229 -15.74 13.27 4.19
C TYR A 229 -16.97 14.02 4.72
N GLU A 230 -18.14 13.43 4.51
CA GLU A 230 -19.41 13.97 4.97
C GLU A 230 -19.68 13.50 6.40
N ASP A 231 -19.68 14.43 7.34
CA ASP A 231 -19.95 14.13 8.74
C ASP A 231 -21.46 14.00 8.98
N SER A 232 -21.91 12.77 9.26
CA SER A 232 -23.29 12.43 9.57
C SER A 232 -23.71 12.83 11.00
N THR A 233 -22.73 13.11 11.88
CA THR A 233 -22.94 13.28 13.32
C THR A 233 -23.48 14.65 13.72
N ILE A 234 -23.38 15.65 12.85
CA ILE A 234 -23.99 16.97 13.07
C ILE A 234 -25.44 16.91 12.56
N PRO A 235 -26.45 16.85 13.45
CA PRO A 235 -27.84 16.86 13.01
C PRO A 235 -28.06 18.11 12.16
N LYS A 236 -28.70 17.95 10.99
CA LYS A 236 -29.21 19.10 10.22
C LYS A 236 -29.92 19.98 11.23
N ALA A 237 -29.39 21.18 11.49
CA ALA A 237 -30.22 22.25 11.99
C ALA A 237 -31.36 22.29 10.98
N ARG A 238 -32.54 21.78 11.37
CA ARG A 238 -33.75 21.90 10.57
C ARG A 238 -33.75 23.37 10.24
N SER A 239 -33.61 23.70 8.96
CA SER A 239 -34.07 24.98 8.49
C SER A 239 -35.53 24.98 8.91
N VAL A 240 -35.80 25.60 10.06
CA VAL A 240 -37.13 26.00 10.46
C VAL A 240 -37.53 26.82 9.26
N GLY A 241 -38.30 26.20 8.37
CA GLY A 241 -38.99 26.87 7.31
C GLY A 241 -39.89 27.83 8.05
N GLY A 242 -39.39 29.04 8.28
CA GLY A 242 -40.22 30.21 8.33
C GLY A 242 -40.93 30.23 6.99
N GLY A 243 -42.06 29.54 6.93
CA GLY A 243 -43.10 29.88 5.99
C GLY A 243 -43.52 31.29 6.39
N PRO A 244 -43.26 32.33 5.58
CA PRO A 244 -44.20 33.43 5.58
C PRO A 244 -45.51 32.83 5.07
N TRP A 245 -46.66 33.34 5.50
CA TRP A 245 -48.01 32.97 5.02
C TRP A 245 -48.74 31.88 5.82
N GLY A 246 -49.71 32.38 6.59
CA GLY A 246 -50.72 31.65 7.35
C GLY A 246 -51.11 32.52 8.56
N GLY A 247 -51.51 33.78 8.41
CA GLY A 247 -52.67 34.16 7.62
C GLY A 247 -53.88 34.20 8.56
N ARG A 248 -54.17 35.39 9.10
CA ARG A 248 -55.34 35.69 9.93
C ARG A 248 -56.62 35.17 9.24
N ARG A 249 -57.45 34.45 9.99
CA ARG A 249 -58.91 34.66 10.12
C ARG A 249 -59.44 33.75 11.23
#